data_AF-A0A1V3WMB2-F1
#
_entry.id   AF-A0A1V3WMB2-F1
#
_cell.length_a   1.000
_cell.length_b   1.000
_cell.length_c   1.000
_cell.angle_alpha   90.00
_cell.angle_beta   90.00
_cell.angle_gamma   90.00
#
_symmetry.space_group_name_H-M   'P 1'
#
loop_
_entity.id
_entity.type
_entity.pdbx_description
1 polymer ?
#
loop_
_entity_poly.entity_id
_entity_poly.type
_entity_poly.pdbx_seq_one_letter_code
_entity_poly.pdbx_strand_id
1 'polypeptide(L)'
;MLNTMALHSGTCRRRVPGWAVALVLGTLPALAFPAPSWWWLAWFAVVPLLLVVRAAATSWDGAVRACWGIGGFVLTTQYWLATSTGPLLAVYAMGLGALWLPWGWIAHRLLSAPVTAARMAAAVVVLPSAWVAAEAVRAWPRWAVRGRCWGRRSGISPSRWRRRPWAESG
;
A
#
# COMPACT_ATOMS: atom_id res chain seq x y z
N MET A 1 -6.07 62.33 -9.48
CA MET A 1 -4.62 62.15 -9.27
C MET A 1 -4.43 60.93 -8.38
N LEU A 2 -3.70 59.92 -8.89
CA LEU A 2 -3.15 58.71 -8.22
C LEU A 2 -4.21 57.76 -7.62
N ASN A 3 -4.68 56.71 -8.30
CA ASN A 3 -3.97 55.56 -8.87
C ASN A 3 -3.22 54.72 -7.82
N THR A 4 -3.91 53.76 -7.21
CA THR A 4 -3.31 52.57 -6.59
C THR A 4 -4.05 51.32 -7.07
N MET A 5 -3.91 51.08 -8.38
CA MET A 5 -3.93 49.73 -8.94
C MET A 5 -2.80 48.92 -8.30
N ALA A 6 -3.09 48.21 -7.20
CA ALA A 6 -2.20 47.20 -6.64
C ALA A 6 -2.85 45.82 -6.82
N LEU A 7 -2.68 45.31 -8.03
CA LEU A 7 -2.60 43.91 -8.44
C LEU A 7 -2.81 42.89 -7.29
N HIS A 8 -4.07 42.55 -6.98
CA HIS A 8 -4.39 41.22 -6.47
C HIS A 8 -4.30 40.26 -7.65
N SER A 9 -3.08 39.99 -8.08
CA SER A 9 -2.74 38.82 -8.87
C SER A 9 -2.91 37.61 -7.95
N GLY A 10 -4.17 37.22 -7.76
CA GLY A 10 -4.54 35.92 -7.23
C GLY A 10 -4.01 34.88 -8.19
N THR A 11 -2.74 34.50 -8.05
CA THR A 11 -2.23 33.28 -8.63
C THR A 11 -3.11 32.18 -8.08
N CYS A 12 -4.09 31.75 -8.88
CA CYS A 12 -4.82 30.51 -8.67
C CYS A 12 -3.77 29.41 -8.85
N ARG A 13 -2.96 29.22 -7.80
CA ARG A 13 -2.00 28.13 -7.68
C ARG A 13 -2.88 26.90 -7.80
N ARG A 14 -2.91 26.29 -8.99
CA ARG A 14 -3.57 25.01 -9.25
C ARG A 14 -3.12 24.09 -8.12
N ARG A 15 -3.94 23.94 -7.08
CA ARG A 15 -3.70 22.94 -6.04
C ARG A 15 -3.98 21.65 -6.78
N VAL A 16 -2.92 21.05 -7.32
CA VAL A 16 -2.97 19.70 -7.84
C VAL A 16 -3.61 18.88 -6.73
N PRO A 17 -4.78 18.28 -6.96
CA PRO A 17 -5.52 17.69 -5.88
C PRO A 17 -4.70 16.52 -5.34
N GLY A 18 -4.53 16.43 -4.02
CA GLY A 18 -3.55 15.52 -3.40
C GLY A 18 -3.74 14.05 -3.77
N TRP A 19 -4.94 13.65 -4.18
CA TRP A 19 -5.23 12.31 -4.71
C TRP A 19 -4.56 12.05 -6.07
N ALA A 20 -4.45 13.05 -6.95
CA ALA A 20 -3.79 12.92 -8.24
C ALA A 20 -2.26 12.80 -8.08
N VAL A 21 -1.69 13.54 -7.13
CA VAL A 21 -0.27 13.40 -6.76
C VAL A 21 0.00 12.02 -6.17
N ALA A 22 -0.87 11.53 -5.29
CA ALA A 22 -0.75 10.19 -4.73
C ALA A 22 -0.82 9.09 -5.82
N LEU A 23 -1.72 9.24 -6.80
CA LEU A 23 -1.82 8.35 -7.96
C LEU A 23 -0.50 8.27 -8.74
N VAL A 24 0.06 9.43 -9.11
CA VAL A 24 1.31 9.52 -9.88
C VAL A 24 2.49 8.96 -9.10
N LEU A 25 2.58 9.25 -7.80
CA LEU A 25 3.63 8.67 -6.95
C LEU A 25 3.47 7.17 -6.79
N GLY A 26 2.23 6.68 -6.80
CA GLY A 26 1.91 5.26 -6.80
C GLY A 26 2.37 4.53 -8.06
N THR A 27 2.50 5.20 -9.21
CA THR A 27 2.94 4.55 -10.45
C THR A 27 4.46 4.36 -10.54
N LEU A 28 5.25 5.17 -9.81
CA LEU A 28 6.72 5.14 -9.80
C LEU A 28 7.36 3.78 -9.44
N PRO A 29 6.89 3.01 -8.45
CA PRO A 29 7.48 1.70 -8.14
C PRO A 29 7.26 0.66 -9.24
N ALA A 30 6.37 0.89 -10.21
CA ALA A 30 6.23 -0.02 -11.35
C ALA A 30 7.48 -0.02 -12.25
N LEU A 31 8.30 1.04 -12.20
CA LEU A 31 9.61 1.07 -12.88
C LEU A 31 10.67 0.22 -12.15
N ALA A 32 10.43 -0.17 -10.90
CA ALA A 32 11.36 -0.99 -10.13
C ALA A 32 11.32 -2.49 -10.50
N PHE A 33 10.30 -2.95 -11.24
CA PHE A 33 10.10 -4.35 -11.66
C PHE A 33 9.75 -4.41 -13.17
N PRO A 34 10.29 -5.32 -14.02
CA PRO A 34 11.10 -6.51 -13.74
C PRO A 34 12.55 -6.48 -14.27
N ALA A 35 12.95 -5.53 -15.12
CA ALA A 35 14.28 -5.51 -15.76
C ALA A 35 15.33 -4.59 -15.10
N PRO A 36 14.98 -3.44 -14.47
CA PRO A 36 16.00 -2.60 -13.82
C PRO A 36 16.36 -3.00 -12.38
N SER A 37 15.54 -3.76 -11.66
CA SER A 37 15.77 -4.13 -10.23
C SER A 37 16.13 -2.96 -9.30
N TRP A 38 15.69 -1.75 -9.65
CA TRP A 38 16.03 -0.52 -8.96
C TRP A 38 15.15 -0.33 -7.71
N TRP A 39 15.40 -1.17 -6.71
CA TRP A 39 14.71 -1.20 -5.41
C TRP A 39 14.66 0.15 -4.68
N TRP A 40 15.65 1.01 -4.93
CA TRP A 40 15.73 2.38 -4.41
C TRP A 40 14.57 3.28 -4.88
N LEU A 41 13.98 3.04 -6.06
CA LEU A 41 12.79 3.77 -6.54
C LEU A 41 11.55 3.54 -5.67
N ALA A 42 11.48 2.43 -4.92
CA ALA A 42 10.39 2.20 -3.98
C ALA A 42 10.36 3.30 -2.89
N TRP A 43 11.52 3.79 -2.45
CA TRP A 43 11.59 4.91 -1.50
C TRP A 43 11.02 6.20 -2.09
N PHE A 44 11.27 6.45 -3.38
CA PHE A 44 10.72 7.60 -4.10
C PHE A 44 9.22 7.54 -4.34
N ALA A 45 8.56 6.43 -4.04
CA ALA A 45 7.10 6.36 -4.03
C ALA A 45 6.55 6.42 -2.60
N VAL A 46 7.13 5.65 -1.68
CA VAL A 46 6.65 5.52 -0.30
C VAL A 46 6.83 6.84 0.48
N VAL A 47 8.01 7.46 0.39
CA VAL A 47 8.30 8.71 1.12
C VAL A 47 7.36 9.83 0.69
N PRO A 48 7.21 10.15 -0.61
CA PRO A 48 6.30 11.23 -1.00
C PRO A 48 4.83 10.84 -0.86
N LEU A 49 4.45 9.56 -0.92
CA LEU A 49 3.10 9.13 -0.54
C LEU A 49 2.80 9.48 0.93
N LEU A 50 3.74 9.21 1.85
CA LEU A 50 3.61 9.60 3.26
C LEU A 50 3.55 11.13 3.44
N LEU A 51 4.33 11.89 2.65
CA LEU A 51 4.27 13.35 2.65
C LEU A 51 2.94 13.90 2.12
N VAL A 52 2.32 13.21 1.16
CA VAL A 52 0.99 13.56 0.63
C VAL A 52 -0.10 13.18 1.63
N VAL A 53 0.02 12.04 2.30
CA VAL A 53 -0.89 11.64 3.38
C VAL A 53 -0.81 12.62 4.55
N ARG A 54 0.38 12.96 5.06
CA ARG A 54 0.52 13.91 6.18
C ARG A 54 -0.01 15.32 5.86
N ALA A 55 0.02 15.73 4.59
CA ALA A 55 -0.44 17.05 4.16
C ALA A 55 -1.97 17.14 4.03
N ALA A 56 -2.71 16.11 4.44
CA ALA A 56 -4.16 16.10 4.37
C ALA A 56 -4.77 16.87 5.55
N ALA A 57 -5.86 17.60 5.30
CA ALA A 57 -6.56 18.36 6.33
C ALA A 57 -7.29 17.44 7.32
N THR A 58 -7.72 16.26 6.86
CA THR A 58 -8.45 15.27 7.66
C THR A 58 -7.82 13.88 7.56
N SER A 59 -8.05 13.05 8.58
CA SER A 59 -7.62 11.65 8.56
C SER A 59 -8.27 10.83 7.46
N TRP A 60 -9.48 11.23 7.03
CA TRP A 60 -10.17 10.60 5.92
C TRP A 60 -9.53 10.96 4.56
N ASP A 61 -9.17 12.23 4.36
CA ASP A 61 -8.41 12.64 3.17
C ASP A 61 -7.05 11.92 3.09
N GLY A 62 -6.41 11.66 4.24
CA GLY A 62 -5.19 10.85 4.31
C GLY A 62 -5.42 9.39 3.88
N ALA A 63 -6.51 8.78 4.35
CA ALA A 63 -6.91 7.43 3.94
C ALA A 63 -7.18 7.35 2.44
N VAL A 64 -7.96 8.29 1.89
CA VAL A 64 -8.29 8.37 0.47
C VAL A 64 -7.01 8.52 -0.37
N ARG A 65 -6.07 9.38 0.03
CA ARG A 65 -4.78 9.53 -0.67
C ARG A 65 -3.96 8.25 -0.67
N ALA A 66 -3.91 7.52 0.44
CA ALA A 66 -3.23 6.23 0.51
C ALA A 66 -3.89 5.18 -0.40
N CYS A 67 -5.23 5.12 -0.41
CA CYS A 67 -6.00 4.25 -1.28
C CYS A 67 -5.70 4.51 -2.76
N TRP A 68 -5.71 5.78 -3.19
CA TRP A 68 -5.37 6.16 -4.57
C TRP A 68 -3.91 5.87 -4.94
N GLY A 69 -2.96 6.05 -4.00
CA GLY A 69 -1.56 5.70 -4.23
C GLY A 69 -1.33 4.19 -4.40
N ILE A 70 -1.89 3.37 -3.51
CA ILE A 70 -1.83 1.90 -3.61
C ILE A 70 -2.57 1.40 -4.85
N GLY A 71 -3.74 1.97 -5.15
CA GLY A 71 -4.52 1.65 -6.35
C GLY A 71 -3.76 1.95 -7.63
N GLY A 72 -3.09 3.11 -7.72
CA GLY A 72 -2.23 3.48 -8.84
C GLY A 72 -1.04 2.54 -9.01
N PHE A 73 -0.40 2.15 -7.91
CA PHE A 73 0.68 1.15 -7.92
C PHE A 73 0.23 -0.20 -8.47
N VAL A 74 -0.91 -0.70 -7.98
CA VAL A 74 -1.47 -1.98 -8.45
C VAL A 74 -1.82 -1.89 -9.93
N LEU A 75 -2.51 -0.84 -10.36
CA LEU A 75 -2.89 -0.64 -11.77
C LEU A 75 -1.66 -0.62 -12.69
N THR A 76 -0.62 0.11 -12.29
CA THR A 76 0.59 0.26 -13.12
C THR A 76 1.39 -1.03 -13.15
N THR A 77 1.53 -1.73 -12.03
CA THR A 77 2.23 -3.03 -11.99
C THR A 77 1.47 -4.10 -12.75
N GLN A 78 0.14 -4.01 -12.78
CA GLN A 78 -0.74 -4.99 -13.42
C GLN A 78 -1.29 -4.49 -14.76
N TYR A 79 -0.65 -3.49 -15.38
CA TYR A 79 -1.14 -2.89 -16.64
C TYR A 79 -1.28 -3.90 -17.78
N TRP A 80 -0.41 -4.90 -17.83
CA TRP A 80 -0.43 -5.99 -18.80
C TRP A 80 -1.72 -6.84 -18.76
N LEU A 81 -2.44 -6.88 -17.63
CA LEU A 81 -3.70 -7.59 -17.48
C LEU A 81 -4.88 -6.78 -18.03
N ALA A 82 -4.67 -5.52 -18.40
CA ALA A 82 -5.73 -4.67 -18.95
C ALA A 82 -6.28 -5.26 -20.26
N THR A 83 -5.45 -5.91 -21.07
CA THR A 83 -5.87 -6.53 -22.33
C THR A 83 -6.74 -7.78 -22.11
N SER A 84 -6.52 -8.54 -21.04
CA SER A 84 -7.29 -9.76 -20.74
C SER A 84 -8.48 -9.53 -19.81
N THR A 85 -8.39 -8.57 -18.89
CA THR A 85 -9.39 -8.33 -17.83
C THR A 85 -10.23 -7.07 -18.09
N GLY A 86 -9.73 -6.14 -18.90
CA GLY A 86 -10.44 -4.90 -19.23
C GLY A 86 -10.76 -4.05 -17.99
N PRO A 87 -11.96 -3.43 -17.91
CA PRO A 87 -12.35 -2.53 -16.82
C PRO A 87 -12.33 -3.16 -15.43
N LEU A 88 -12.45 -4.49 -15.32
CA LEU A 88 -12.37 -5.19 -14.03
C LEU A 88 -11.03 -4.96 -13.33
N LEU A 89 -9.96 -4.64 -14.07
CA LEU A 89 -8.66 -4.31 -13.49
C LEU A 89 -8.72 -3.05 -12.62
N ALA A 90 -9.50 -2.04 -13.04
CA ALA A 90 -9.69 -0.82 -12.25
C ALA A 90 -10.47 -1.11 -10.96
N VAL A 91 -11.49 -1.96 -11.03
CA VAL A 91 -12.25 -2.42 -9.85
C VAL A 91 -11.35 -3.20 -8.89
N TYR A 92 -10.52 -4.09 -9.43
CA TYR A 92 -9.55 -4.86 -8.65
C TYR A 92 -8.52 -3.97 -7.95
N ALA A 93 -7.95 -3.00 -8.68
CA ALA A 93 -7.00 -2.05 -8.14
C ALA A 93 -7.62 -1.16 -7.06
N MET A 94 -8.87 -0.72 -7.26
CA MET A 94 -9.61 0.05 -6.26
C MET A 94 -9.95 -0.79 -5.02
N GLY A 95 -10.37 -2.05 -5.20
CA GLY A 95 -10.63 -2.98 -4.10
C GLY A 95 -9.39 -3.26 -3.27
N LEU A 96 -8.22 -3.39 -3.91
CA LEU A 96 -6.95 -3.48 -3.21
C LEU A 96 -6.54 -2.17 -2.55
N GLY A 97 -6.68 -1.04 -3.23
CA GLY A 97 -6.43 0.28 -2.63
C GLY A 97 -7.29 0.50 -1.37
N ALA A 98 -8.56 0.08 -1.41
CA ALA A 98 -9.49 0.19 -0.30
C ALA A 98 -9.02 -0.58 0.94
N LEU A 99 -8.33 -1.70 0.76
CA LEU A 99 -7.76 -2.47 1.87
C LEU A 99 -6.71 -1.68 2.67
N TRP A 100 -6.05 -0.71 2.04
CA TRP A 100 -5.07 0.18 2.66
C TRP A 100 -5.65 1.50 3.18
N LEU A 101 -6.97 1.72 3.11
CA LEU A 101 -7.65 2.84 3.79
C LEU A 101 -7.31 2.95 5.28
N PRO A 102 -7.42 1.87 6.11
CA PRO A 102 -7.08 1.94 7.53
C PRO A 102 -5.60 2.28 7.73
N TRP A 103 -4.71 1.79 6.86
CA TRP A 103 -3.29 2.14 6.93
C TRP A 103 -3.06 3.64 6.69
N GLY A 104 -3.68 4.22 5.65
CA GLY A 104 -3.58 5.67 5.38
C GLY A 104 -4.19 6.54 6.47
N TRP A 105 -5.27 6.07 7.10
CA TRP A 105 -5.89 6.73 8.24
C TRP A 105 -4.96 6.75 9.47
N ILE A 106 -4.34 5.60 9.80
CA ILE A 106 -3.38 5.47 10.89
C ILE A 106 -2.13 6.33 10.61
N ALA A 107 -1.62 6.29 9.38
CA ALA A 107 -0.50 7.11 8.94
C ALA A 107 -0.77 8.60 9.16
N HIS A 108 -1.95 9.07 8.75
CA HIS A 108 -2.35 10.46 8.99
C HIS A 108 -2.43 10.79 10.48
N ARG A 109 -3.06 9.95 11.29
CA ARG A 109 -3.23 10.18 12.74
C ARG A 109 -1.91 10.26 13.50
N LEU A 110 -0.93 9.45 13.12
CA LEU A 110 0.38 9.39 13.80
C LEU A 110 1.35 10.45 13.28
N LEU A 111 1.28 10.82 11.99
CA LEU A 111 2.22 11.74 11.35
C LEU A 111 1.72 13.19 11.26
N SER A 112 0.44 13.47 11.57
CA SER A 112 -0.11 14.82 11.58
C SER A 112 0.18 15.57 12.87
N ALA A 113 0.34 16.90 12.76
CA ALA A 113 0.67 17.77 13.88
C ALA A 113 -0.41 17.72 14.99
N PRO A 114 -0.02 17.81 16.27
CA PRO A 114 1.35 17.86 16.79
C PRO A 114 2.04 16.48 16.73
N VAL A 115 3.28 16.47 16.22
CA VAL A 115 4.09 15.25 16.11
C VAL A 115 4.91 15.11 17.39
N THR A 116 4.52 14.17 18.25
CA THR A 116 5.24 13.85 19.48
C THR A 116 6.22 12.69 19.25
N ALA A 117 7.30 12.62 20.03
CA ALA A 117 8.26 11.51 19.95
C ALA A 117 7.58 10.15 20.18
N ALA A 118 6.59 10.09 21.09
CA ALA A 118 5.79 8.89 21.32
C ALA A 118 4.97 8.47 20.09
N ARG A 119 4.40 9.43 19.34
CA ARG A 119 3.69 9.15 18.08
C ARG A 119 4.63 8.67 16.98
N MET A 120 5.82 9.23 16.89
CA MET A 120 6.86 8.76 15.97
C MET A 120 7.28 7.32 16.30
N ALA A 121 7.54 7.01 17.57
CA ALA A 121 7.84 5.65 18.00
C ALA A 121 6.70 4.67 17.69
N ALA A 122 5.46 5.07 17.97
CA ALA A 122 4.27 4.29 17.61
C ALA A 122 4.15 4.10 16.09
N ALA A 123 4.46 5.12 15.28
CA ALA A 123 4.44 5.03 13.82
C ALA A 123 5.39 3.95 13.30
N VAL A 124 6.60 3.85 13.86
CA VAL A 124 7.61 2.85 13.47
C VAL A 124 7.12 1.41 13.69
N VAL A 125 6.24 1.17 14.67
CA VAL A 125 5.70 -0.17 14.97
C VAL A 125 4.36 -0.42 14.27
N VAL A 126 3.46 0.57 14.32
CA VAL A 126 2.07 0.43 13.88
C VAL A 126 1.97 0.47 12.35
N LEU A 127 2.73 1.33 11.66
CA LEU A 127 2.68 1.41 10.20
C LEU A 127 3.10 0.10 9.52
N PRO A 128 4.23 -0.54 9.91
CA PRO A 128 4.58 -1.85 9.37
C PRO A 128 3.56 -2.93 9.74
N SER A 129 3.06 -2.92 10.99
CA SER A 129 2.09 -3.91 11.44
C SER A 129 0.76 -3.83 10.69
N ALA A 130 0.24 -2.62 10.50
CA ALA A 130 -0.98 -2.38 9.72
C ALA A 130 -0.80 -2.75 8.25
N TRP A 131 0.40 -2.54 7.69
CA TRP A 131 0.74 -3.00 6.35
C TRP A 131 0.71 -4.53 6.25
N VAL A 132 1.35 -5.22 7.19
CA VAL A 132 1.37 -6.70 7.24
C VAL A 132 -0.04 -7.26 7.43
N ALA A 133 -0.88 -6.63 8.24
CA ALA A 133 -2.28 -7.03 8.40
C ALA A 133 -3.06 -6.92 7.08
N ALA A 134 -2.88 -5.82 6.32
CA ALA A 134 -3.48 -5.66 5.00
C ALA A 134 -2.98 -6.74 4.02
N GLU A 135 -1.67 -7.02 3.99
CA GLU A 135 -1.11 -8.10 3.17
C GLU A 135 -1.64 -9.48 3.58
N ALA A 136 -1.83 -9.74 4.87
CA ALA A 136 -2.41 -10.98 5.37
C ALA A 136 -3.86 -11.17 4.87
N VAL A 137 -4.67 -10.12 4.91
CA VAL A 137 -6.04 -10.14 4.36
C VAL A 137 -6.02 -10.34 2.84
N ARG A 138 -5.11 -9.67 2.12
CA ARG A 138 -4.92 -9.84 0.67
C ARG A 138 -4.47 -11.25 0.28
N ALA A 139 -3.63 -11.88 1.10
CA ALA A 139 -3.14 -13.24 0.89
C ALA A 139 -4.13 -14.33 1.37
N TRP A 140 -5.10 -13.96 2.20
CA TRP A 140 -6.08 -14.86 2.81
C TRP A 140 -6.76 -15.82 1.82
N PRO A 141 -7.26 -15.37 0.64
CA PRO A 141 -7.90 -16.28 -0.30
C PRO A 141 -6.95 -17.36 -0.81
N ARG A 142 -5.66 -17.03 -0.99
CA ARG A 142 -4.64 -17.99 -1.44
C ARG A 142 -4.27 -18.98 -0.36
N TRP A 143 -4.18 -18.53 0.91
CA TRP A 143 -3.91 -19.41 2.04
C TRP A 143 -5.08 -20.33 2.36
N ALA A 144 -6.31 -19.83 2.36
CA ALA A 144 -7.51 -20.64 2.63
C ALA A 144 -7.72 -21.74 1.57
N VAL A 145 -7.48 -21.44 0.29
CA VAL A 145 -7.54 -22.43 -0.80
C VAL A 145 -6.38 -23.43 -0.69
N ARG A 146 -5.15 -22.97 -0.42
CA ARG A 146 -3.98 -23.85 -0.34
C ARG A 146 -3.93 -24.68 0.94
N GLY A 147 -4.47 -24.20 2.06
CA GLY A 147 -4.65 -24.94 3.32
C GLY A 147 -5.62 -26.12 3.18
N ARG A 148 -6.70 -25.95 2.42
CA ARG A 148 -7.62 -27.06 2.06
C ARG A 148 -6.93 -28.14 1.21
N CYS A 149 -5.98 -27.76 0.35
CA CYS A 149 -5.18 -28.71 -0.41
C CYS A 149 -4.03 -29.33 0.40
N TRP A 150 -3.43 -28.61 1.36
CA TRP A 150 -2.40 -29.14 2.26
C TRP A 150 -2.95 -30.23 3.18
N GLY A 151 -4.15 -30.07 3.74
CA GLY A 151 -4.80 -31.12 4.53
C GLY A 151 -5.08 -32.40 3.72
N ARG A 152 -5.24 -32.29 2.40
CA ARG A 152 -5.51 -33.42 1.49
C ARG A 152 -4.25 -34.03 0.86
N ARG A 153 -3.19 -33.23 0.64
CA ARG A 153 -1.94 -33.65 -0.02
C ARG A 153 -0.82 -34.01 0.96
N SER A 154 -0.80 -33.43 2.16
CA SER A 154 0.31 -33.67 3.09
C SER A 154 0.33 -35.10 3.63
N GLY A 155 -0.80 -35.83 3.66
CA GLY A 155 -0.82 -37.21 4.16
C GLY A 155 -0.27 -37.35 5.59
N ILE A 156 -0.19 -36.24 6.32
CA ILE A 156 0.33 -36.18 7.68
C ILE A 156 -0.80 -36.62 8.61
N SER A 157 -1.01 -37.94 8.66
CA SER A 157 -1.69 -38.55 9.79
C SER A 157 -0.73 -38.48 10.99
N PRO A 158 -1.19 -38.08 12.19
CA PRO A 158 -0.39 -38.10 13.42
C PRO A 158 0.32 -39.44 13.69
N SER A 159 -0.19 -40.54 13.12
CA SER A 159 0.34 -41.89 13.24
C SER A 159 1.67 -42.13 12.53
N ARG A 160 2.07 -41.31 11.54
CA ARG A 160 3.37 -41.45 10.83
C ARG A 160 4.55 -40.81 11.55
N TRP A 161 4.31 -39.98 12.57
CA TRP A 161 5.38 -39.33 13.35
C TRP A 161 6.10 -40.27 14.32
N ARG A 162 5.62 -41.52 14.48
CA ARG A 162 6.19 -42.52 15.40
C ARG A 162 6.96 -43.63 14.67
N ARG A 163 7.82 -43.30 13.69
CA ARG A 163 8.94 -44.19 13.32
C ARG A 163 10.21 -43.37 13.21
N ARG A 164 11.11 -43.56 14.19
CA ARG A 164 12.49 -43.05 14.13
C ARG A 164 13.30 -44.01 13.24
N PRO A 165 14.04 -43.52 12.23
CA PRO A 165 14.75 -44.36 11.26
C PRO A 165 16.12 -44.88 11.74
N TRP A 166 16.37 -44.98 13.04
CA TRP A 166 17.72 -45.27 13.58
C TRP A 166 17.86 -46.64 14.25
N ALA A 167 16.96 -47.60 13.96
CA ALA A 167 16.95 -48.92 14.61
C ALA A 167 17.34 -50.09 13.69
N GLU A 168 18.01 -49.81 12.57
CA GLU A 168 18.45 -50.85 11.63
C GLU A 168 19.92 -50.63 11.25
N SER A 169 20.81 -50.89 12.21
CA SER A 169 22.22 -51.18 11.95
C SER A 169 22.72 -52.13 13.03
N GLY A 170 22.62 -53.43 12.74
CA GLY A 170 23.03 -54.55 13.58
C GLY A 170 22.80 -55.85 12.84
#